data_AF-A0A352AFQ3-F1
#
_entry.id   AF-A0A352AFQ3-F1
#
_cell.length_a   1.000
_cell.length_b   1.000
_cell.length_c   1.000
_cell.angle_alpha   90.00
_cell.angle_beta   90.00
_cell.angle_gamma   90.00
#
_symmetry.space_group_name_H-M   'P 1'
#
loop_
_entity.id
_entity.type
_entity.pdbx_description
1 polymer ?
#
loop_
_entity_poly.entity_id
_entity_poly.type
_entity_poly.pdbx_seq_one_letter_code
_entity_poly.pdbx_strand_id
1 'polypeptide(L)'
;MATINLALNVQVVGGPKILISKSKSVEAYDKIEVVIEPVGPGGAAKIVEVQPGGQNQVSFLLINSSLYGAELTYVVNDGMSDSDSITLDEPHLYLGSGAVSLLGSNGPKTIAFTNTHPTDSDLKAAIEILVGRDATPPTP
;
A
#
# COMPACT_ATOMS: atom_id res chain seq x y z
N MET A 1 8.29 -12.81 15.28
CA MET A 1 9.26 -12.21 14.34
C MET A 1 9.20 -12.96 13.03
N ALA A 2 9.08 -12.22 11.94
CA ALA A 2 9.09 -12.73 10.57
C ALA A 2 10.17 -12.01 9.76
N THR A 3 10.59 -12.60 8.65
CA THR A 3 11.55 -11.99 7.74
C THR A 3 10.93 -11.83 6.37
N ILE A 4 10.89 -10.59 5.88
CA ILE A 4 10.52 -10.29 4.51
C ILE A 4 11.81 -10.30 3.69
N ASN A 5 11.91 -11.23 2.74
CA ASN A 5 12.98 -11.25 1.75
C ASN A 5 12.48 -10.56 0.47
N LEU A 6 13.13 -9.47 0.10
CA LEU A 6 12.83 -8.70 -1.10
C LEU A 6 13.96 -8.88 -2.12
N ALA A 7 13.58 -9.22 -3.34
CA ALA A 7 14.43 -9.10 -4.51
C ALA A 7 13.68 -8.30 -5.58
N LEU A 8 14.20 -7.12 -5.94
CA LEU A 8 13.70 -6.29 -7.03
C LEU A 8 14.77 -6.19 -8.11
N ASN A 9 14.42 -6.62 -9.32
CA ASN A 9 15.32 -6.61 -10.46
C ASN A 9 14.76 -5.68 -11.53
N VAL A 10 15.45 -4.55 -11.75
CA VAL A 10 15.11 -3.56 -12.77
C VAL A 10 16.10 -3.68 -13.92
N GLN A 11 15.59 -3.97 -15.11
CA GLN A 11 16.41 -4.15 -16.31
C GLN A 11 15.88 -3.27 -17.43
N VAL A 12 16.75 -2.45 -18.00
CA VAL A 12 16.46 -1.69 -19.21
C VAL A 12 16.96 -2.51 -20.40
N VAL A 13 16.12 -2.69 -21.43
CA VAL A 13 16.50 -3.40 -22.66
C VAL A 13 17.68 -2.66 -23.31
N GLY A 14 18.80 -3.36 -23.51
CA GLY A 14 20.05 -2.78 -24.03
C GLY A 14 20.77 -1.82 -23.06
N GLY A 15 20.31 -1.76 -21.81
CA GLY A 15 20.76 -0.79 -20.81
C GLY A 15 21.20 -1.42 -19.48
N PRO A 16 21.28 -0.60 -18.42
CA PRO A 16 21.77 -1.05 -17.12
C PRO A 16 20.80 -2.03 -16.45
N LYS A 17 21.37 -2.81 -15.54
CA LYS A 17 20.64 -3.71 -14.64
C LYS A 17 20.91 -3.29 -13.21
N ILE A 18 19.84 -3.15 -12.43
CA ILE A 18 19.91 -2.84 -11.01
C ILE A 18 19.20 -3.96 -10.26
N LEU A 19 19.94 -4.65 -9.39
CA LEU A 19 19.40 -5.65 -8.48
C LEU A 19 19.42 -5.09 -7.06
N ILE A 20 18.25 -5.06 -6.44
CA ILE A 20 18.07 -4.74 -5.03
C ILE A 20 17.67 -6.03 -4.32
N SER A 21 18.54 -6.54 -3.45
CA SER A 21 18.26 -7.71 -2.61
C SER A 21 18.41 -7.32 -1.15
N LYS A 22 17.32 -7.39 -0.37
CA LYS A 22 17.29 -7.00 1.04
C LYS A 22 16.46 -7.98 1.84
N SER A 23 16.92 -8.27 3.06
CA SER A 23 16.12 -8.93 4.07
C SER A 23 15.71 -7.89 5.11
N LYS A 24 14.45 -7.93 5.52
CA LYS A 24 13.91 -7.04 6.53
C LYS A 24 13.26 -7.85 7.64
N SER A 25 13.80 -7.70 8.86
CA SER A 25 13.16 -8.22 10.05
C SER A 25 11.95 -7.36 10.38
N VAL A 26 10.80 -7.98 10.56
CA VAL A 26 9.57 -7.36 11.04
C VAL A 26 9.02 -8.21 12.18
N GLU A 27 8.30 -7.60 13.10
CA GLU A 27 7.73 -8.37 14.19
C GLU A 27 6.46 -9.07 13.77
N ALA A 28 5.64 -8.37 12.99
CA ALA A 28 4.42 -8.85 12.38
C ALA A 28 4.32 -8.40 10.92
N TYR A 29 3.58 -9.17 10.14
CA TYR A 29 3.19 -8.82 8.79
C TYR A 29 1.72 -9.19 8.58
N ASP A 30 1.05 -8.46 7.70
CA ASP A 30 -0.30 -8.78 7.25
C ASP A 30 -0.34 -8.76 5.72
N LYS A 31 -1.01 -9.78 5.15
CA LYS A 31 -1.43 -9.77 3.75
C LYS A 31 -2.94 -9.52 3.73
N ILE A 32 -3.36 -8.47 3.05
CA ILE A 32 -4.77 -8.10 2.90
C ILE A 32 -5.11 -8.21 1.42
N GLU A 33 -6.22 -8.87 1.12
CA GLU A 33 -6.77 -9.01 -0.23
C GLU A 33 -8.17 -8.40 -0.23
N VAL A 34 -8.43 -7.48 -1.15
CA VAL A 34 -9.70 -6.76 -1.22
C VAL A 34 -10.08 -6.51 -2.67
N VAL A 35 -11.37 -6.61 -2.98
CA VAL A 35 -11.91 -6.24 -4.29
C VAL A 35 -12.55 -4.86 -4.20
N ILE A 36 -12.16 -3.97 -5.10
CA ILE A 36 -12.71 -2.63 -5.25
C ILE A 36 -13.60 -2.59 -6.48
N GLU A 37 -14.91 -2.59 -6.24
CA GLU A 37 -15.91 -2.48 -7.29
C GLU A 37 -15.87 -1.09 -7.95
N PRO A 38 -16.19 -0.98 -9.26
CA PRO A 38 -16.34 0.31 -9.91
C PRO A 38 -17.55 1.05 -9.32
N VAL A 39 -17.33 2.26 -8.81
CA VAL A 39 -18.35 3.09 -8.16
C VAL A 39 -18.71 4.33 -8.98
N GLY A 40 -18.09 4.52 -10.14
CA GLY A 40 -18.26 5.70 -10.97
C GLY A 40 -17.64 6.97 -10.36
N PRO A 41 -17.66 8.10 -11.11
CA PRO A 41 -17.17 9.38 -10.61
C PRO A 41 -17.97 9.85 -9.39
N GLY A 42 -17.27 10.21 -8.31
CA GLY A 42 -17.91 10.66 -7.06
C GLY A 42 -18.48 9.53 -6.19
N GLY A 43 -18.24 8.27 -6.56
CA GLY A 43 -18.58 7.11 -5.73
C GLY A 43 -17.78 7.05 -4.43
N ALA A 44 -18.29 6.31 -3.45
CA ALA A 44 -17.68 6.19 -2.13
C ALA A 44 -16.43 5.30 -2.14
N ALA A 45 -15.41 5.69 -1.39
CA ALA A 45 -14.20 4.90 -1.23
C ALA A 45 -14.44 3.66 -0.36
N LYS A 46 -13.74 2.57 -0.67
CA LYS A 46 -13.65 1.37 0.17
C LYS A 46 -12.50 1.52 1.14
N ILE A 47 -12.83 1.59 2.43
CA ILE A 47 -11.84 1.69 3.52
C ILE A 47 -11.31 0.30 3.84
N VAL A 48 -9.98 0.20 3.94
CA VAL A 48 -9.23 -1.00 4.29
C VAL A 48 -8.36 -0.67 5.49
N GLU A 49 -8.51 -1.43 6.58
CA GLU A 49 -7.63 -1.30 7.75
C GLU A 49 -6.32 -2.04 7.47
N VAL A 50 -5.20 -1.33 7.59
CA VAL A 50 -3.86 -1.87 7.29
C VAL A 50 -2.95 -1.95 8.52
N GLN A 51 -3.29 -1.21 9.59
CA GLN A 51 -2.55 -1.27 10.85
C GLN A 51 -3.46 -1.07 12.07
N PRO A 52 -3.66 -2.09 12.92
CA PRO A 52 -4.37 -1.93 14.18
C PRO A 52 -3.49 -1.39 15.34
N GLY A 53 -2.22 -1.06 15.08
CA GLY A 53 -1.20 -0.75 16.10
C GLY A 53 -0.90 0.74 16.31
N GLY A 54 0.19 1.02 17.02
CA GLY A 54 0.64 2.39 17.34
C GLY A 54 1.29 3.09 16.14
N GLN A 55 1.29 4.42 16.15
CA GLN A 55 1.85 5.23 15.06
C GLN A 55 3.31 4.86 14.73
N ASN A 56 3.72 4.98 13.46
CA ASN A 56 5.10 4.79 12.97
C ASN A 56 5.69 3.39 13.05
N GLN A 57 4.86 2.37 13.20
CA GLN A 57 5.32 0.97 13.25
C GLN A 57 5.51 0.33 11.87
N VAL A 58 4.85 0.85 10.83
CA VAL A 58 4.94 0.31 9.46
C VAL A 58 6.27 0.71 8.83
N SER A 59 6.99 -0.29 8.32
CA SER A 59 8.31 -0.07 7.74
C SER A 59 8.50 -0.79 6.40
N PHE A 60 7.47 -1.50 5.95
CA PHE A 60 7.35 -2.10 4.64
C PHE A 60 5.87 -2.01 4.21
N LEU A 61 5.62 -1.54 3.00
CA LEU A 61 4.29 -1.54 2.39
C LEU A 61 4.45 -1.85 0.89
N LEU A 62 3.70 -2.84 0.43
CA LEU A 62 3.49 -3.12 -1.00
C LEU A 62 2.00 -3.05 -1.26
N ILE A 63 1.61 -2.31 -2.30
CA ILE A 63 0.25 -2.26 -2.84
C ILE A 63 0.33 -2.74 -4.28
N ASN A 64 -0.33 -3.85 -4.58
CA ASN A 64 -0.40 -4.48 -5.89
C ASN A 64 -1.87 -4.58 -6.31
N SER A 65 -2.16 -4.56 -7.61
CA SER A 65 -3.53 -4.58 -8.13
C SER A 65 -3.62 -5.39 -9.41
N SER A 66 -4.77 -6.00 -9.66
CA SER A 66 -5.09 -6.61 -10.96
C SER A 66 -5.44 -5.59 -12.04
N LEU A 67 -5.71 -4.34 -11.64
CA LEU A 67 -6.10 -3.23 -12.51
C LEU A 67 -5.35 -1.97 -12.08
N TYR A 68 -4.87 -1.21 -13.06
CA TYR A 68 -4.16 0.04 -12.86
C TYR A 68 -4.75 1.12 -13.78
N GLY A 69 -4.64 2.38 -13.38
CA GLY A 69 -5.09 3.50 -14.22
C GLY A 69 -5.42 4.75 -13.42
N ALA A 70 -5.71 5.83 -14.14
CA ALA A 70 -6.07 7.13 -13.54
C ALA A 70 -7.36 7.06 -12.70
N GLU A 71 -8.22 6.09 -13.01
CA GLU A 71 -9.51 5.87 -12.39
C GLU A 71 -9.42 5.14 -11.05
N LEU A 72 -8.28 4.49 -10.75
CA LEU A 72 -8.04 3.80 -9.49
C LEU A 72 -7.11 4.64 -8.61
N THR A 73 -7.64 5.17 -7.51
CA THR A 73 -6.88 6.01 -6.58
C THR A 73 -7.00 5.50 -5.16
N TYR A 74 -6.12 5.97 -4.28
CA TYR A 74 -6.23 5.75 -2.85
C TYR A 74 -5.76 6.95 -2.04
N VAL A 75 -6.29 7.03 -0.82
CA VAL A 75 -5.87 7.97 0.22
C VAL A 75 -5.43 7.16 1.43
N VAL A 76 -4.32 7.57 2.05
CA VAL A 76 -3.82 6.98 3.28
C VAL A 76 -4.29 7.83 4.45
N ASN A 77 -4.86 7.20 5.47
CA ASN A 77 -5.22 7.85 6.72
C ASN A 77 -4.32 7.34 7.85
N ASP A 78 -3.74 8.26 8.62
CA ASP A 78 -2.83 7.95 9.74
C ASP A 78 -3.51 7.96 11.12
N GLY A 79 -4.84 8.09 11.11
CA GLY A 79 -5.70 8.25 12.28
C GLY A 79 -5.90 9.69 12.74
N MET A 80 -5.24 10.66 12.10
CA MET A 80 -5.43 12.10 12.36
C MET A 80 -5.80 12.86 11.09
N SER A 81 -5.18 12.53 9.97
CA SER A 81 -5.39 13.20 8.68
C SER A 81 -5.27 12.23 7.51
N ASP A 82 -5.93 12.62 6.42
CA ASP A 82 -5.81 11.99 5.12
C ASP A 82 -4.60 12.54 4.36
N SER A 83 -3.93 11.68 3.60
CA SER A 83 -2.93 12.07 2.61
C SER A 83 -3.58 12.74 1.40
N ASP A 84 -2.74 13.28 0.52
CA ASP A 84 -3.19 13.57 -0.85
C ASP A 84 -3.68 12.28 -1.54
N SER A 85 -4.58 12.43 -2.51
CA SER A 85 -5.03 11.32 -3.35
C SER A 85 -3.89 10.85 -4.25
N ILE A 86 -3.62 9.55 -4.22
CA ILE A 86 -2.56 8.91 -4.99
C ILE A 86 -3.19 8.00 -6.05
N THR A 87 -2.79 8.17 -7.30
CA THR A 87 -3.18 7.26 -8.39
C THR A 87 -2.42 5.94 -8.26
N LEU A 88 -3.11 4.81 -8.40
CA LEU A 88 -2.49 3.49 -8.49
C LEU A 88 -2.38 3.11 -9.97
N ASP A 89 -1.39 3.66 -10.65
CA ASP A 89 -1.08 3.42 -12.06
C ASP A 89 -0.06 2.28 -12.28
N GLU A 90 0.65 1.87 -11.24
CA GLU A 90 1.58 0.74 -11.19
C GLU A 90 1.64 0.16 -9.75
N PRO A 91 2.31 -1.00 -9.49
CA PRO A 91 2.54 -1.46 -8.12
C PRO A 91 3.36 -0.44 -7.31
N HIS A 92 2.92 -0.14 -6.09
CA HIS A 92 3.61 0.78 -5.20
C HIS A 92 4.36 0.04 -4.10
N LEU A 93 5.66 0.30 -3.98
CA LEU A 93 6.55 -0.35 -3.01
C LEU A 93 7.27 0.70 -2.15
N TYR A 94 7.00 0.70 -0.85
CA TYR A 94 7.63 1.57 0.13
C TYR A 94 8.53 0.76 1.06
N LEU A 95 9.83 1.02 0.99
CA LEU A 95 10.86 0.28 1.72
C LEU A 95 11.54 1.16 2.77
N GLY A 96 11.29 0.85 4.05
CA GLY A 96 11.82 1.63 5.16
C GLY A 96 10.81 2.64 5.70
N SER A 97 10.97 3.02 6.97
CA SER A 97 10.10 3.98 7.64
C SER A 97 10.10 5.35 6.95
N GLY A 98 11.25 5.82 6.45
CA GLY A 98 11.34 7.09 5.73
C GLY A 98 10.57 7.11 4.39
N ALA A 99 10.49 5.97 3.69
CA ALA A 99 9.65 5.88 2.48
C ALA A 99 8.17 5.84 2.84
N VAL A 100 7.82 5.08 3.88
CA VAL A 100 6.43 4.99 4.37
C VAL A 100 5.95 6.34 4.91
N SER A 101 6.81 7.15 5.54
CA SER A 101 6.43 8.47 6.08
C SER A 101 6.04 9.49 5.01
N LEU A 102 6.35 9.23 3.73
CA LEU A 102 5.87 10.06 2.63
C LEU A 102 4.35 9.96 2.44
N LEU A 103 3.72 8.90 2.97
CA LEU A 103 2.27 8.70 2.96
C LEU A 103 1.56 9.38 4.13
N GLY A 104 2.32 9.95 5.08
CA GLY A 104 1.80 10.54 6.31
C GLY A 104 2.79 10.38 7.46
N SER A 105 2.84 11.35 8.36
CA SER A 105 3.85 11.45 9.42
C SER A 105 3.75 10.36 10.49
N ASN A 106 2.64 9.62 10.54
CA ASN A 106 2.36 8.62 11.57
C ASN A 106 2.17 7.19 11.01
N GLY A 107 2.42 7.00 9.71
CA GLY A 107 2.22 5.73 9.02
C GLY A 107 0.75 5.40 8.73
N PRO A 108 0.48 4.47 7.79
CA PRO A 108 -0.87 4.16 7.36
C PRO A 108 -1.63 3.34 8.41
N LYS A 109 -2.77 3.84 8.90
CA LYS A 109 -3.73 3.05 9.69
C LYS A 109 -4.79 2.43 8.80
N THR A 110 -5.35 3.23 7.91
CA THR A 110 -6.29 2.78 6.88
C THR A 110 -5.89 3.31 5.52
N ILE A 111 -6.33 2.60 4.48
CA ILE A 111 -6.19 3.02 3.10
C ILE A 111 -7.59 2.99 2.47
N ALA A 112 -8.01 4.12 1.93
CA ALA A 112 -9.31 4.27 1.28
C ALA A 112 -9.12 4.25 -0.24
N PHE A 113 -9.57 3.18 -0.90
CA PHE A 113 -9.45 3.01 -2.35
C PHE A 113 -10.72 3.48 -3.06
N THR A 114 -10.58 4.14 -4.20
CA THR A 114 -11.69 4.57 -5.05
C THR A 114 -11.46 4.08 -6.47
N ASN A 115 -12.47 3.46 -7.05
CA ASN A 115 -12.47 3.00 -8.44
C ASN A 115 -13.56 3.74 -9.22
N THR A 116 -13.15 4.78 -9.96
CA THR A 116 -14.06 5.70 -10.66
C THR A 116 -14.45 5.24 -12.06
N HIS A 117 -14.09 4.02 -12.45
CA HIS A 117 -14.64 3.41 -13.66
C HIS A 117 -16.19 3.37 -13.59
N PRO A 118 -16.88 3.42 -14.74
CA PRO A 118 -18.34 3.32 -14.79
C PRO A 118 -18.87 2.09 -14.03
N THR A 119 -19.97 2.27 -13.29
CA THR A 119 -20.55 1.24 -12.40
C THR A 119 -21.05 -0.01 -13.13
N ASP A 120 -21.28 0.09 -14.43
CA ASP A 120 -21.70 -1.00 -15.32
C ASP A 120 -20.53 -1.71 -16.01
N SER A 121 -19.29 -1.32 -15.70
CA SER A 121 -18.08 -1.96 -16.25
C SER A 121 -17.66 -3.20 -15.46
N ASP A 122 -17.02 -4.16 -16.12
CA ASP A 122 -16.38 -5.32 -15.48
C ASP A 122 -15.01 -5.00 -14.83
N LEU A 123 -14.68 -3.71 -14.69
CA LEU A 123 -13.37 -3.21 -14.27
C LEU A 123 -13.23 -3.15 -12.74
N LYS A 124 -13.43 -4.28 -12.08
CA LYS A 124 -13.11 -4.46 -10.66
C LYS A 124 -11.61 -4.58 -10.44
N ALA A 125 -11.10 -3.95 -9.39
CA ALA A 125 -9.69 -4.04 -9.00
C ALA A 125 -9.52 -5.00 -7.83
N ALA A 126 -8.82 -6.12 -8.02
CA ALA A 126 -8.37 -6.98 -6.93
C ALA A 126 -7.04 -6.45 -6.41
N ILE A 127 -7.04 -5.89 -5.20
CA ILE A 127 -5.89 -5.26 -4.56
C ILE A 127 -5.32 -6.20 -3.51
N GLU A 128 -4.00 -6.38 -3.56
CA GLU A 128 -3.21 -7.06 -2.54
C GLU A 128 -2.32 -6.04 -1.82
N ILE A 129 -2.39 -6.04 -0.49
CA ILE A 129 -1.58 -5.18 0.36
C ILE A 129 -0.72 -6.08 1.26
N LEU A 130 0.59 -5.89 1.22
CA LEU A 130 1.52 -6.54 2.14
C LEU A 130 2.16 -5.49 3.04
N VAL A 131 1.91 -5.59 4.34
CA VAL A 131 2.42 -4.66 5.35
C VAL A 131 3.40 -5.40 6.25
N GLY A 132 4.54 -4.79 6.52
CA GLY A 132 5.49 -5.25 7.53
C GLY A 132 5.71 -4.18 8.60
N ARG A 133 5.55 -4.56 9.87
CA ARG A 133 5.61 -3.62 11.01
C ARG A 133 6.41 -4.11 12.21
N ASP A 134 6.81 -3.16 13.03
CA ASP A 134 7.19 -3.38 14.43
C ASP A 134 5.91 -3.51 15.27
N ALA A 135 5.74 -4.60 16.00
CA ALA A 135 4.52 -4.88 16.77
C ALA A 135 4.80 -4.81 18.28
N THR A 136 5.94 -4.22 18.68
CA THR A 136 6.34 -4.15 20.07
C THR A 136 5.28 -3.30 20.79
N PRO A 137 4.64 -3.84 21.85
CA PRO A 137 3.68 -3.05 22.61
C PRO A 137 4.35 -1.76 23.11
N PRO A 138 3.70 -0.59 23.03
CA PRO A 138 4.24 0.61 23.64
C PRO A 138 4.42 0.35 25.14
N THR A 139 5.61 0.65 25.66
CA THR A 139 5.85 0.58 27.10
C THR A 139 4.86 1.49 27.84
N PRO A 140 4.24 1.00 28.94
CA PRO A 140 3.23 1.75 29.70
C PRO A 140 3.80 3.00 30.37
#